data_AF-A0A7J7W7N6-F1
#
_entry.id   AF-A0A7J7W7N6-F1
#
_cell.length_a   1.000
_cell.length_b   1.000
_cell.length_c   1.000
_cell.angle_alpha   90.00
_cell.angle_beta   90.00
_cell.angle_gamma   90.00
#
_symmetry.space_group_name_H-M   'P 1'
#
loop_
_entity.id
_entity.type
_entity.pdbx_description
1 polymer ?
#
loop_
_entity_poly.entity_id
_entity_poly.type
_entity_poly.pdbx_seq_one_letter_code
_entity_poly.pdbx_strand_id
1 'polypeptide(L)'
;MTKNNNLLAKFELIGTPPAPRDVPQIEVTFDIDANGILNVSVVDKSTGKENKITITNDKGRPSKEDIERMVQEAEKYKAEDAKQRDKVPSKNSLESYAFNMKATVEDEKLQGKINDEDKQKILDKCNEIINWLNKNQIAEKEEFEHQRKELEKVCNPIITKLYQSARRDAWRLPWWWTPPSGGASSGPTIEEID
;
A
#
# COMPACT_ATOMS: atom_id res chain seq x y z
N MET A 1 -6.15 12.79 7.05
CA MET A 1 -7.06 12.53 8.20
C MET A 1 -6.49 12.94 9.55
N THR A 2 -5.17 13.03 9.76
CA THR A 2 -4.60 13.28 11.10
C THR A 2 -4.44 14.76 11.49
N LYS A 3 -4.72 15.71 10.59
CA LYS A 3 -4.41 17.15 10.78
C LYS A 3 -5.22 17.83 11.89
N ASN A 4 -6.42 17.33 12.19
CA ASN A 4 -7.32 17.89 13.20
C ASN A 4 -7.21 17.17 14.56
N ASN A 5 -6.29 16.20 14.68
CA ASN A 5 -6.06 15.47 15.92
C ASN A 5 -5.01 16.18 16.78
N ASN A 6 -5.07 16.00 18.09
CA ASN A 6 -4.02 16.46 18.99
C ASN A 6 -2.76 15.58 18.83
N LEU A 7 -1.62 16.18 18.49
CA LEU A 7 -0.35 15.47 18.33
C LEU A 7 0.28 15.25 19.72
N LEU A 8 0.29 14.01 20.18
CA LEU A 8 0.85 13.66 21.49
C LEU A 8 2.38 13.50 21.46
N ALA A 9 2.91 12.85 20.42
CA ALA A 9 4.35 12.68 20.24
C ALA A 9 4.68 12.31 18.79
N LYS A 10 5.93 12.55 18.39
CA LYS A 10 6.53 12.07 17.13
C LYS A 10 7.91 11.50 17.44
N PHE A 11 8.19 10.31 16.91
CA PHE A 11 9.50 9.68 16.97
C PHE A 11 9.76 8.93 15.68
N GLU A 12 11.02 8.66 15.40
CA GLU A 12 11.47 8.07 14.15
C GLU A 12 12.27 6.79 14.45
N LEU A 13 11.99 5.72 13.70
CA LEU A 13 12.78 4.50 13.74
C LEU A 13 13.93 4.64 12.75
N ILE A 14 15.14 4.82 13.26
CA ILE A 14 16.34 5.06 12.44
C ILE A 14 17.04 3.73 12.14
N GLY A 15 17.60 3.62 10.94
CA GLY A 15 18.47 2.51 10.56
C GLY A 15 17.74 1.27 10.04
N THR A 16 16.54 1.45 9.48
CA THR A 16 15.90 0.41 8.66
C THR A 16 16.70 0.24 7.35
N PRO A 17 16.96 -1.00 6.92
CA PRO A 17 17.67 -1.25 5.67
C PRO A 17 16.79 -0.77 4.50
N PRO A 18 17.39 -0.22 3.42
CA PRO A 18 16.64 0.15 2.23
C PRO A 18 16.02 -1.11 1.63
N ALA A 19 14.69 -1.15 1.58
CA ALA A 19 13.93 -2.27 1.03
C ALA A 19 12.86 -1.74 0.06
N PRO A 20 12.43 -2.57 -0.91
CA PRO A 20 11.31 -2.23 -1.78
C PRO A 20 10.04 -1.92 -0.98
N ARG A 21 9.12 -1.17 -1.58
CA ARG A 21 7.81 -0.88 -0.97
C ARG A 21 7.10 -2.20 -0.63
N ASP A 22 6.37 -2.21 0.48
CA ASP A 22 5.63 -3.36 1.03
C ASP A 22 6.48 -4.54 1.55
N VAL A 23 7.83 -4.44 1.51
CA VAL A 23 8.74 -5.45 2.10
C VAL A 23 9.00 -5.25 3.61
N PRO A 24 9.21 -4.02 4.13
CA PRO A 24 9.39 -3.80 5.57
C PRO A 24 8.19 -4.24 6.39
N GLN A 25 8.43 -5.02 7.44
CA GLN A 25 7.39 -5.46 8.38
C GLN A 25 7.58 -4.71 9.71
N ILE A 26 6.82 -3.63 9.89
CA ILE A 26 6.86 -2.80 11.11
C ILE A 26 5.69 -3.19 12.01
N GLU A 27 5.99 -3.59 13.24
CA GLU A 27 5.01 -3.80 14.30
C GLU A 27 4.96 -2.57 15.20
N VAL A 28 3.75 -2.05 15.44
CA VAL A 28 3.53 -0.93 16.36
C VAL A 28 2.62 -1.41 17.47
N THR A 29 3.09 -1.34 18.71
CA THR A 29 2.35 -1.71 19.91
C THR A 29 2.00 -0.45 20.69
N PHE A 30 0.72 -0.34 21.06
CA PHE A 30 0.21 0.72 21.92
C PHE A 30 -0.22 0.08 23.24
N ASP A 31 0.44 0.46 24.32
CA ASP A 31 0.19 -0.04 25.68
C ASP A 31 -0.22 1.12 26.58
N ILE A 32 -1.34 0.97 27.29
CA ILE A 32 -1.86 2.00 28.20
C ILE A 32 -1.90 1.38 29.59
N ASP A 33 -1.14 1.95 30.52
CA ASP A 33 -1.11 1.48 31.90
C ASP A 33 -2.30 2.01 32.73
N ALA A 34 -2.43 1.50 33.96
CA ALA A 34 -3.48 1.92 34.89
C ALA A 34 -3.38 3.41 35.31
N ASN A 35 -2.24 4.05 35.12
CA ASN A 35 -2.02 5.48 35.39
C ASN A 35 -2.38 6.36 34.18
N GLY A 36 -2.74 5.75 33.05
CA GLY A 36 -3.02 6.44 31.78
C GLY A 36 -1.75 6.92 31.06
N ILE A 37 -0.60 6.30 31.34
CA ILE A 37 0.64 6.49 30.61
C ILE A 37 0.59 5.61 29.36
N LEU A 38 0.77 6.23 28.19
CA LEU A 38 0.77 5.56 26.90
C LEU A 38 2.22 5.23 26.51
N ASN A 39 2.55 3.95 26.43
CA ASN A 39 3.78 3.44 25.84
C ASN A 39 3.52 3.07 24.38
N VAL A 40 4.31 3.64 23.47
CA VAL A 40 4.28 3.28 22.05
C VAL A 40 5.61 2.67 21.69
N SER A 41 5.64 1.41 21.30
CA SER A 41 6.83 0.72 20.79
C SER A 41 6.66 0.38 19.32
N VAL A 42 7.73 0.54 18.56
CA VAL A 42 7.81 0.20 17.15
C VAL A 42 8.97 -0.76 16.96
N VAL A 43 8.72 -1.91 16.34
CA VAL A 43 9.71 -2.96 16.08
C VAL A 43 9.72 -3.29 14.58
N ASP A 44 10.89 -3.24 13.95
CA ASP A 44 11.09 -3.80 12.62
C ASP A 44 11.35 -5.32 12.75
N LYS A 45 10.40 -6.14 12.29
CA LYS A 45 10.49 -7.61 12.40
C LYS A 45 11.64 -8.20 11.60
N SER A 46 12.12 -7.51 10.57
CA SER A 46 13.21 -8.00 9.72
C SER A 46 14.57 -7.83 10.38
N THR A 47 14.75 -6.74 11.12
CA THR A 47 16.05 -6.42 11.76
C THR A 47 16.07 -6.58 13.27
N GLY A 48 14.90 -6.71 13.90
CA GLY A 48 14.75 -6.71 15.36
C GLY A 48 15.00 -5.34 16.00
N LYS A 49 15.19 -4.27 15.21
CA LYS A 49 15.39 -2.93 15.75
C LYS A 49 14.09 -2.42 16.35
N GLU A 50 14.17 -1.93 17.58
CA GLU A 50 13.04 -1.33 18.28
C GLU A 50 13.32 0.14 18.65
N ASN A 51 12.25 0.92 18.69
CA ASN A 51 12.26 2.24 19.32
C ASN A 51 10.97 2.40 20.13
N LYS A 52 11.05 3.05 21.30
CA LYS A 52 9.90 3.24 22.18
C LYS A 52 9.83 4.64 22.73
N ILE A 53 8.61 5.12 22.94
CA ILE A 53 8.33 6.36 23.62
C ILE A 53 7.29 6.15 24.72
N THR A 54 7.38 6.97 25.76
CA THR A 54 6.42 6.99 26.85
C THR A 54 5.81 8.38 26.91
N ILE A 55 4.48 8.44 26.81
CA ILE A 55 3.68 9.65 26.81
C ILE A 55 2.91 9.67 28.12
N THR A 56 3.18 10.65 28.98
CA THR A 56 2.52 10.79 30.26
C THR A 56 1.28 11.69 30.15
N ASN A 57 0.29 11.43 30.99
CA ASN A 57 -1.08 11.98 30.94
C ASN A 57 -1.15 13.49 31.24
N ASP A 58 -0.08 14.08 31.77
CA ASP A 58 -0.03 15.41 32.37
C ASP A 58 0.32 16.55 31.37
N LYS A 59 1.00 16.25 30.25
CA LYS A 59 1.40 17.29 29.28
C LYS A 59 0.42 17.35 28.10
N GLY A 60 -0.38 18.42 28.04
CA GLY A 60 -1.21 18.72 26.87
C GLY A 60 -2.56 18.00 26.83
N ARG A 61 -3.06 17.52 27.98
CA ARG A 61 -4.42 16.98 28.08
C ARG A 61 -5.46 18.10 27.91
N PRO A 62 -6.43 17.97 26.98
CA PRO A 62 -7.50 18.94 26.85
C PRO A 62 -8.37 19.00 28.12
N SER A 63 -8.99 20.15 28.39
CA SER A 63 -9.94 20.26 29.51
C SER A 63 -11.15 19.35 29.27
N LYS A 64 -11.97 19.12 30.31
CA LYS A 64 -13.21 18.35 30.14
C LYS A 64 -14.16 19.01 29.15
N GLU A 65 -14.28 20.34 29.18
CA GLU A 65 -15.12 21.07 28.23
C GLU A 65 -14.59 20.93 26.79
N ASP A 66 -13.27 20.98 26.61
CA ASP A 66 -12.64 20.79 25.31
C ASP A 66 -12.85 19.36 24.79
N ILE A 67 -12.75 18.34 25.65
CA ILE A 67 -13.05 16.94 25.28
C ILE A 67 -14.49 16.82 24.79
N GLU A 68 -15.45 17.38 25.51
CA GLU A 68 -16.87 17.31 25.12
C GLU A 68 -17.11 18.03 23.80
N ARG A 69 -16.51 19.21 23.59
CA ARG A 69 -16.57 19.94 22.31
C ARG A 69 -15.98 19.10 21.18
N MET A 70 -14.80 18.50 21.37
CA MET A 70 -14.15 17.64 20.38
C MET A 70 -15.01 16.42 20.01
N VAL A 71 -15.69 15.80 20.98
CA VAL A 71 -16.60 14.66 20.71
C VAL A 71 -17.80 15.11 19.89
N GLN A 72 -18.39 16.27 20.20
CA GLN A 72 -19.51 16.83 19.44
C GLN A 72 -19.09 17.21 18.01
N GLU A 73 -17.93 17.83 17.84
CA GLU A 73 -17.37 18.16 16.54
C GLU A 73 -17.09 16.90 15.72
N ALA A 74 -16.49 15.87 16.32
CA ALA A 74 -16.24 14.59 15.66
C ALA A 74 -17.55 13.95 15.15
N GLU A 75 -18.62 13.95 15.93
CA GLU A 75 -19.91 13.41 15.49
C GLU A 75 -20.55 14.27 14.38
N LYS A 76 -20.45 15.60 14.49
CA LYS A 76 -20.95 16.54 13.47
C LYS A 76 -20.25 16.38 12.12
N TYR A 77 -18.93 16.18 12.12
CA TYR A 77 -18.13 16.07 10.90
C TYR A 77 -17.90 14.64 10.42
N LYS A 78 -18.38 13.64 11.16
CA LYS A 78 -18.25 12.20 10.85
C LYS A 78 -18.55 11.83 9.40
N ALA A 79 -19.61 12.39 8.82
CA ALA A 79 -19.99 12.11 7.43
C ALA A 79 -18.99 12.69 6.43
N GLU A 80 -18.45 13.88 6.69
CA GLU A 80 -17.42 14.50 5.85
C GLU A 80 -16.08 13.78 6.01
N ASP A 81 -15.70 13.45 7.24
CA ASP A 81 -14.50 12.67 7.53
C ASP A 81 -14.56 11.27 6.93
N ALA A 82 -15.74 10.63 6.88
CA ALA A 82 -15.94 9.37 6.18
C ALA A 82 -15.70 9.51 4.67
N LYS A 83 -16.20 10.57 4.03
CA LYS A 83 -15.91 10.84 2.61
C LYS A 83 -14.42 11.08 2.38
N GLN A 84 -13.77 11.85 3.23
CA GLN A 84 -12.33 12.08 3.15
C GLN A 84 -11.53 10.79 3.40
N ARG A 85 -12.00 9.95 4.32
CA ARG A 85 -11.45 8.62 4.57
C ARG A 85 -11.54 7.74 3.35
N ASP A 86 -12.65 7.74 2.63
CA ASP A 86 -12.86 6.90 1.44
C ASP A 86 -12.02 7.35 0.23
N LYS A 87 -11.63 8.64 0.18
CA LYS A 87 -10.74 9.16 -0.86
C LYS A 87 -9.31 8.63 -0.74
N VAL A 88 -8.81 8.47 0.49
CA VAL A 88 -7.42 8.05 0.75
C VAL A 88 -7.10 6.67 0.17
N PRO A 89 -7.92 5.61 0.35
CA PRO A 89 -7.75 4.33 -0.30
C PRO A 89 -7.69 4.43 -1.83
N SER A 90 -8.57 5.21 -2.47
CA SER A 90 -8.57 5.36 -3.92
C SER A 90 -7.28 6.03 -4.42
N LYS A 91 -6.81 7.08 -3.72
CA LYS A 91 -5.52 7.72 -4.02
C LYS A 91 -4.35 6.74 -3.84
N ASN A 92 -4.30 6.05 -2.70
CA ASN A 92 -3.23 5.09 -2.40
C ASN A 92 -3.24 3.91 -3.39
N SER A 93 -4.42 3.46 -3.82
CA SER A 93 -4.57 2.41 -4.84
C SER A 93 -4.01 2.86 -6.19
N LEU A 94 -4.34 4.08 -6.64
CA LEU A 94 -3.80 4.63 -7.88
C LEU A 94 -2.28 4.80 -7.81
N GLU A 95 -1.78 5.37 -6.71
CA GLU A 95 -0.35 5.57 -6.50
C GLU A 95 0.41 4.23 -6.51
N SER A 96 -0.07 3.26 -5.73
CA SER A 96 0.55 1.92 -5.66
C SER A 96 0.52 1.24 -7.02
N TYR A 97 -0.57 1.34 -7.77
CA TYR A 97 -0.68 0.75 -9.10
C TYR A 97 0.31 1.39 -10.10
N ALA A 98 0.43 2.72 -10.12
CA ALA A 98 1.37 3.43 -10.98
C ALA A 98 2.84 3.07 -10.67
N PHE A 99 3.22 3.02 -9.39
CA PHE A 99 4.58 2.62 -9.01
C PHE A 99 4.87 1.15 -9.30
N ASN A 100 3.94 0.25 -8.99
CA ASN A 100 4.10 -1.18 -9.27
C ASN A 100 4.23 -1.43 -10.78
N MET A 101 3.44 -0.75 -11.59
CA MET A 101 3.52 -0.85 -13.04
C MET A 101 4.87 -0.33 -13.56
N LYS A 102 5.29 0.84 -13.10
CA LYS A 102 6.60 1.42 -13.46
C LYS A 102 7.75 0.46 -13.12
N ALA A 103 7.76 -0.07 -11.89
CA ALA A 103 8.76 -1.06 -11.47
C ALA A 103 8.71 -2.33 -12.34
N THR A 104 7.51 -2.79 -12.71
CA THR A 104 7.33 -3.98 -13.56
C THR A 104 7.93 -3.76 -14.95
N VAL A 105 7.68 -2.62 -15.59
CA VAL A 105 8.19 -2.37 -16.96
C VAL A 105 9.69 -1.99 -16.98
N GLU A 106 10.22 -1.50 -15.85
CA GLU A 106 11.65 -1.23 -15.67
C GLU A 106 12.45 -2.49 -15.30
N ASP A 107 11.80 -3.58 -14.86
CA ASP A 107 12.46 -4.84 -14.50
C ASP A 107 13.22 -5.43 -15.71
N GLU A 108 14.51 -5.70 -15.51
CA GLU A 108 15.40 -6.30 -16.50
C GLU A 108 14.92 -7.68 -16.98
N LYS A 109 14.19 -8.42 -16.14
CA LYS A 109 13.63 -9.75 -16.50
C LYS A 109 12.51 -9.66 -17.54
N LEU A 110 11.92 -8.48 -17.70
CA LEU A 110 10.88 -8.20 -18.68
C LEU A 110 11.43 -7.40 -19.88
N GLN A 111 12.69 -6.99 -19.85
CA GLN A 111 13.38 -6.43 -21.03
C GLN A 111 13.40 -7.47 -22.16
N GLY A 112 12.92 -7.06 -23.34
CA GLY A 112 12.79 -7.92 -24.52
C GLY A 112 11.50 -8.74 -24.62
N LYS A 113 10.64 -8.76 -23.58
CA LYS A 113 9.30 -9.39 -23.63
C LYS A 113 8.17 -8.41 -23.97
N ILE A 114 8.45 -7.11 -23.83
CA ILE A 114 7.56 -6.01 -24.21
C ILE A 114 8.27 -5.22 -25.31
N ASN A 115 7.53 -4.78 -26.32
CA ASN A 115 8.06 -3.86 -27.33
C ASN A 115 8.39 -2.50 -26.69
N ASP A 116 9.49 -1.87 -27.10
CA ASP A 116 9.93 -0.59 -26.53
C ASP A 116 8.86 0.52 -26.65
N GLU A 117 8.05 0.51 -27.71
CA GLU A 117 6.90 1.43 -27.85
C GLU A 117 5.84 1.24 -26.76
N ASP A 118 5.48 -0.01 -26.44
CA ASP A 118 4.47 -0.33 -25.43
C ASP A 118 5.03 -0.04 -24.02
N LYS A 119 6.32 -0.31 -23.80
CA LYS A 119 7.05 0.05 -22.58
C LYS A 119 7.05 1.57 -22.36
N GLN A 120 7.39 2.34 -23.38
CA GLN A 120 7.44 3.80 -23.28
C GLN A 120 6.04 4.39 -23.01
N LYS A 121 4.99 3.89 -23.67
CA LYS A 121 3.60 4.32 -23.42
C LYS A 121 3.18 4.11 -21.96
N ILE A 122 3.53 2.97 -21.36
CA ILE A 122 3.24 2.72 -19.94
C ILE A 122 4.01 3.68 -19.05
N LEU A 123 5.31 3.86 -19.29
CA LEU A 123 6.16 4.75 -18.49
C LEU A 123 5.66 6.20 -18.55
N ASP A 124 5.34 6.70 -19.74
CA ASP A 124 4.81 8.05 -19.93
C ASP A 124 3.48 8.23 -19.18
N LYS A 125 2.56 7.27 -19.29
CA LYS A 125 1.28 7.33 -18.59
C LYS A 125 1.43 7.23 -17.06
N CYS A 126 2.34 6.37 -16.58
CA CYS A 126 2.65 6.27 -15.15
C CYS A 126 3.24 7.58 -14.62
N ASN A 127 4.20 8.19 -15.33
CA ASN A 127 4.80 9.45 -14.93
C ASN A 127 3.79 10.61 -14.99
N GLU A 128 2.90 10.64 -15.99
CA GLU A 128 1.79 11.60 -16.07
C GLU A 128 0.89 11.51 -14.83
N ILE A 129 0.50 10.30 -14.45
CA ILE A 129 -0.37 10.06 -13.27
C ILE A 129 0.35 10.40 -11.97
N ILE A 130 1.63 10.05 -11.82
CA ILE A 130 2.43 10.43 -10.64
C ILE A 130 2.51 11.97 -10.54
N ASN A 131 2.72 12.66 -11.65
CA ASN A 131 2.72 14.13 -11.69
C ASN A 131 1.33 14.71 -11.37
N TRP A 132 0.27 14.10 -11.88
CA TRP A 132 -1.11 14.51 -11.59
C TRP A 132 -1.45 14.29 -10.11
N LEU A 133 -1.05 13.18 -9.51
CA LEU A 133 -1.20 12.87 -8.08
C LEU A 133 -0.48 13.89 -7.18
N ASN A 134 0.70 14.34 -7.59
CA ASN A 134 1.46 15.36 -6.88
C ASN A 134 0.78 16.74 -6.91
N LYS A 135 0.15 17.10 -8.04
CA LYS A 135 -0.56 18.38 -8.21
C LYS A 135 -1.96 18.37 -7.60
N ASN A 136 -2.67 17.26 -7.69
CA ASN A 136 -4.08 17.13 -7.32
C ASN A 136 -4.24 16.29 -6.04
N GLN A 137 -3.66 16.78 -4.94
CA GLN A 137 -3.70 16.06 -3.66
C GLN A 137 -5.09 16.02 -3.01
N ILE A 138 -6.03 16.84 -3.47
CA ILE A 138 -7.37 17.05 -2.91
C ILE A 138 -8.47 16.67 -3.94
N ALA A 139 -8.13 15.88 -4.96
CA ALA A 139 -9.11 15.44 -5.95
C ALA A 139 -10.23 14.59 -5.33
N GLU A 140 -11.35 14.49 -6.02
CA GLU A 140 -12.47 13.65 -5.61
C GLU A 140 -12.17 12.17 -5.84
N LYS A 141 -12.90 11.29 -5.12
CA LYS A 141 -12.74 9.83 -5.23
C LYS A 141 -12.89 9.36 -6.69
N GLU A 142 -13.88 9.91 -7.38
CA GLU A 142 -14.21 9.58 -8.75
C GLU A 142 -13.08 9.95 -9.73
N GLU A 143 -12.36 11.04 -9.47
CA GLU A 143 -11.21 11.44 -10.29
C GLU A 143 -10.04 10.46 -10.14
N PHE A 144 -9.75 10.03 -8.91
CA PHE A 144 -8.73 9.00 -8.67
C PHE A 144 -9.10 7.67 -9.34
N GLU A 145 -10.36 7.25 -9.27
CA GLU A 145 -10.83 6.04 -9.93
C GLU A 145 -10.82 6.16 -11.46
N HIS A 146 -11.14 7.34 -11.99
CA HIS A 146 -11.06 7.60 -13.42
C HIS A 146 -9.62 7.50 -13.91
N GLN A 147 -8.67 8.16 -13.25
CA GLN A 147 -7.25 8.07 -13.59
C GLN A 147 -6.71 6.64 -13.49
N ARG A 148 -7.19 5.87 -12.50
CA ARG A 148 -6.85 4.44 -12.39
C ARG A 148 -7.35 3.66 -13.60
N LYS A 149 -8.61 3.84 -14.00
CA LYS A 149 -9.18 3.17 -15.18
C LYS A 149 -8.44 3.55 -16.46
N GLU A 150 -8.02 4.80 -16.62
CA GLU A 150 -7.21 5.24 -17.76
C GLU A 150 -5.85 4.55 -17.80
N LEU A 151 -5.20 4.39 -16.64
CA LEU A 151 -3.96 3.62 -16.54
C LEU A 151 -4.18 2.13 -16.85
N GLU A 152 -5.24 1.54 -16.29
CA GLU A 152 -5.63 0.14 -16.53
C GLU A 152 -5.91 -0.13 -18.01
N LYS A 153 -6.59 0.78 -18.72
CA LYS A 153 -6.84 0.65 -20.17
C LYS A 153 -5.57 0.56 -21.01
N VAL A 154 -4.51 1.27 -20.61
CA VAL A 154 -3.21 1.23 -21.30
C VAL A 154 -2.42 -0.02 -20.89
N CYS A 155 -2.43 -0.37 -19.60
CA CYS A 155 -1.60 -1.45 -19.08
C CYS A 155 -2.19 -2.84 -19.34
N ASN A 156 -3.51 -3.02 -19.28
CA ASN A 156 -4.17 -4.33 -19.39
C ASN A 156 -3.90 -5.04 -20.72
N PRO A 157 -3.96 -4.37 -21.90
CA PRO A 157 -3.60 -5.00 -23.17
C PRO A 157 -2.15 -5.49 -23.20
N ILE A 158 -1.24 -4.72 -22.62
CA ILE A 158 0.20 -5.01 -22.62
C ILE A 158 0.52 -6.15 -21.65
N ILE A 159 -0.07 -6.14 -20.45
CA ILE A 159 0.03 -7.25 -19.49
C ILE A 159 -0.56 -8.53 -20.05
N THR A 160 -1.71 -8.45 -20.74
CA THR A 160 -2.35 -9.63 -21.35
C THR A 160 -1.45 -10.25 -22.42
N LYS A 161 -0.86 -9.41 -23.30
CA LYS A 161 0.14 -9.88 -24.28
C LYS A 161 1.34 -10.51 -23.57
N LEU A 162 1.82 -9.93 -22.48
CA LEU A 162 2.95 -10.45 -21.73
C LEU A 162 2.65 -11.80 -21.07
N TYR A 163 1.48 -11.97 -20.46
CA TYR A 163 1.02 -13.24 -19.89
C TYR A 163 0.82 -14.32 -20.96
N GLN A 164 0.27 -13.96 -22.12
CA GLN A 164 0.11 -14.88 -23.25
C GLN A 164 1.46 -15.34 -23.80
N SER A 165 2.44 -14.44 -23.88
CA SER A 165 3.82 -14.77 -24.25
C SER A 165 4.51 -15.61 -23.16
N ALA A 166 4.28 -15.32 -21.88
CA ALA A 166 4.88 -16.04 -20.76
C ALA A 166 4.29 -17.45 -20.53
N ARG A 167 3.06 -17.75 -20.98
CA ARG A 167 2.51 -19.11 -20.97
C ARG A 167 3.29 -20.11 -21.85
N ARG A 168 4.12 -19.63 -22.78
CA ARG A 168 5.06 -20.52 -23.50
C ARG A 168 6.31 -20.88 -22.68
N ASP A 169 6.63 -20.10 -21.64
CA ASP A 169 7.78 -20.28 -20.77
C ASP A 169 7.33 -20.47 -19.30
N ALA A 170 6.59 -21.56 -19.05
CA ALA A 170 5.93 -21.83 -17.77
C ALA A 170 6.86 -22.04 -16.54
N TRP A 171 8.18 -21.92 -16.70
CA TRP A 171 9.17 -22.24 -15.67
C TRP A 171 9.86 -21.02 -15.02
N ARG A 172 9.48 -19.77 -15.35
CA ARG A 172 10.21 -18.55 -14.92
C ARG A 172 9.35 -17.37 -14.43
N LEU A 173 8.18 -17.61 -13.85
CA LEU A 173 7.35 -16.53 -13.29
C LEU A 173 7.65 -16.25 -11.80
N PRO A 174 7.65 -14.98 -11.34
CA PRO A 174 7.75 -14.62 -9.94
C PRO A 174 6.54 -15.12 -9.12
N TRP A 175 6.77 -15.52 -7.88
CA TRP A 175 5.78 -16.14 -6.98
C TRP A 175 4.48 -15.35 -6.72
N TRP A 176 4.46 -14.05 -7.03
CA TRP A 176 3.26 -13.20 -6.87
C TRP A 176 2.32 -13.23 -8.08
N TRP A 177 2.77 -13.75 -9.22
CA TRP A 177 1.99 -13.89 -10.45
C TRP A 177 1.38 -15.29 -10.63
N THR A 178 1.69 -16.22 -9.73
CA THR A 178 1.01 -17.52 -9.68
C THR A 178 -0.31 -17.37 -8.93
N PRO A 179 -1.47 -17.57 -9.58
CA PRO A 179 -2.72 -17.68 -8.83
C PRO A 179 -2.61 -18.86 -7.84
N PRO A 180 -3.28 -18.84 -6.69
CA PRO A 180 -3.27 -19.97 -5.77
C PRO A 180 -3.77 -21.19 -6.53
N SER A 181 -2.87 -22.14 -6.78
CA SER A 181 -3.20 -23.40 -7.43
C SER A 181 -4.06 -24.17 -6.45
N GLY A 182 -5.38 -24.18 -6.70
CA GLY A 182 -6.28 -25.16 -6.11
C GLY A 182 -5.74 -26.54 -6.43
N GLY A 183 -5.33 -27.25 -5.38
CA GLY A 183 -4.64 -28.53 -5.47
C GLY A 183 -5.38 -29.54 -6.34
N ALA A 184 -4.66 -30.10 -7.31
CA ALA A 184 -4.96 -31.40 -7.87
C ALA A 184 -3.94 -32.38 -7.27
N SER A 185 -4.33 -33.04 -6.19
CA SER A 185 -3.62 -34.19 -5.64
C SER A 185 -3.68 -35.34 -6.65
N SER A 186 -2.55 -35.61 -7.30
CA SER A 186 -2.35 -36.85 -8.06
C SER A 186 -2.36 -38.03 -7.07
N GLY A 187 -3.41 -38.86 -7.14
CA GLY A 187 -3.44 -40.17 -6.50
C GLY A 187 -2.51 -41.17 -7.22
N PRO A 188 -2.06 -42.25 -6.55
CA PRO A 188 -1.03 -43.12 -7.07
C PRO A 188 -1.56 -44.12 -8.12
N THR A 189 -0.73 -44.37 -9.13
CA THR A 189 -0.93 -45.33 -10.22
C THR A 189 -0.82 -46.78 -9.74
N ILE A 190 -1.78 -47.62 -10.13
CA ILE A 190 -1.75 -49.08 -9.98
C ILE A 190 -0.91 -49.66 -11.12
N GLU A 191 0.20 -50.33 -10.78
CA GLU A 191 0.94 -51.19 -11.69
C GLU A 191 0.20 -52.54 -11.81
N GLU A 192 -0.19 -52.90 -13.03
CA GLU A 192 -0.54 -54.28 -13.36
C GLU A 192 0.75 -55.13 -13.33
N ILE A 193 0.77 -56.13 -12.45
CA ILE A 193 1.72 -57.24 -12.47
C ILE A 193 0.88 -58.50 -12.72
N ASP A 194 1.27 -59.24 -13.77
CA ASP A 194 0.79 -60.59 -14.12
C ASP A 194 1.09 -61.60 -12.99
#